data_AF-A0A1E7N1K5-F1
#
_entry.id   AF-A0A1E7N1K5-F1
#
_cell.length_a   1.000
_cell.length_b   1.000
_cell.length_c   1.000
_cell.angle_alpha   90.00
_cell.angle_beta   90.00
_cell.angle_gamma   90.00
#
_symmetry.space_group_name_H-M   'P 1'
#
loop_
_entity.id
_entity.type
_entity.pdbx_description
1 polymer ?
#
loop_
_entity_poly.entity_id
_entity_poly.type
_entity_poly.pdbx_seq_one_letter_code
_entity_poly.pdbx_strand_id
1 'polypeptide(L)'
;MIGHDPRAGARSEAPLPESAYAAALGPAAENTAVTRLQTALRHSGQYPRASLEREFRLRRAALADRLALESGEECDAAEAARTAYELVAFDLADGRFVLGPAGPGSSRWEESARPYVRQEYERWAELTDGGRDARLKDTGGS
;
A
#
# COMPACT_ATOMS: atom_id res chain seq x y z
N MET A 1 -22.86 30.86 -25.25
CA MET A 1 -21.86 30.87 -24.16
C MET A 1 -22.14 29.68 -23.27
N ILE A 2 -21.45 28.56 -23.50
CA ILE A 2 -21.50 27.41 -22.59
C ILE A 2 -20.40 27.67 -21.56
N GLY A 3 -20.80 27.91 -20.32
CA GLY A 3 -19.88 28.06 -19.21
C GLY A 3 -19.12 26.76 -19.02
N HIS A 4 -17.81 26.81 -19.24
CA HIS A 4 -16.90 25.75 -18.85
C HIS A 4 -16.96 25.68 -17.32
N ASP A 5 -17.54 24.62 -16.77
CA ASP A 5 -17.49 24.36 -15.33
C ASP A 5 -16.01 24.10 -14.96
N PRO A 6 -15.38 24.92 -14.10
CA PRO A 6 -13.98 24.71 -13.69
C PRO A 6 -13.86 23.63 -12.61
N ARG A 7 -14.93 22.92 -12.25
CA ARG A 7 -14.92 21.77 -11.34
C ARG A 7 -14.81 20.42 -12.03
N ALA A 8 -14.09 20.35 -13.15
CA ALA A 8 -13.36 19.13 -13.47
C ALA A 8 -12.27 18.94 -12.39
N GLY A 9 -12.70 18.53 -11.20
CA GLY A 9 -11.82 18.24 -10.08
C GLY A 9 -10.76 17.32 -10.61
N ALA A 10 -9.51 17.76 -10.53
CA ALA A 10 -8.37 17.03 -11.06
C ALA A 10 -8.59 15.55 -10.76
N ARG A 11 -8.69 14.74 -11.81
CA ARG A 11 -8.44 13.31 -11.67
C ARG A 11 -7.00 13.27 -11.21
N SER A 12 -6.79 13.37 -9.90
CA SER A 12 -5.47 13.15 -9.34
C SER A 12 -5.24 11.70 -9.64
N GLU A 13 -4.50 11.47 -10.72
CA GLU A 13 -3.99 10.16 -11.06
C GLU A 13 -3.31 9.63 -9.80
N ALA A 14 -3.42 8.32 -9.59
CA ALA A 14 -2.68 7.70 -8.52
C ALA A 14 -1.20 8.09 -8.62
N PRO A 15 -0.49 8.18 -7.48
CA PRO A 15 0.91 8.59 -7.48
C PRO A 15 1.74 7.75 -8.45
N LEU A 16 2.68 8.41 -9.13
CA LEU A 16 3.67 7.73 -9.96
C LEU A 16 4.51 6.79 -9.07
N PRO A 17 4.99 5.65 -9.60
CA PRO A 17 5.75 4.68 -8.81
C PRO A 17 6.94 5.30 -8.07
N GLU A 18 7.67 6.19 -8.72
CA GLU A 18 8.84 6.85 -8.15
C GLU A 18 8.50 7.71 -6.93
N SER A 19 7.35 8.40 -6.94
CA SER A 19 6.89 9.19 -5.80
C SER A 19 6.35 8.29 -4.70
N ALA A 20 5.52 7.32 -5.05
CA ALA A 20 4.89 6.41 -4.10
C ALA A 20 5.91 5.62 -3.27
N TYR A 21 7.01 5.20 -3.89
CA TYR A 21 8.02 4.34 -3.27
C TYR A 21 9.31 5.06 -2.86
N ALA A 22 9.34 6.40 -2.91
CA ALA A 22 10.53 7.18 -2.55
C ALA A 22 11.07 6.88 -1.13
N ALA A 23 10.17 6.56 -0.20
CA ALA A 23 10.51 6.22 1.19
C ALA A 23 10.64 4.70 1.44
N ALA A 24 10.51 3.87 0.41
CA ALA A 24 10.40 2.43 0.58
C ALA A 24 11.74 1.79 0.97
N LEU A 25 11.69 0.74 1.80
CA LEU A 25 12.86 -0.07 2.13
C LEU A 25 13.37 -0.81 0.88
N GLY A 26 14.65 -1.19 0.85
CA GLY A 26 15.17 -2.09 -0.18
C GLY A 26 14.44 -3.45 -0.16
N PRO A 27 14.32 -4.17 -1.30
CA PRO A 27 13.49 -5.38 -1.42
C PRO A 27 13.73 -6.45 -0.35
N ALA A 28 14.99 -6.72 0.02
CA ALA A 28 15.32 -7.72 1.04
C ALA A 28 14.84 -7.32 2.45
N ALA A 29 14.96 -6.04 2.80
CA ALA A 29 14.49 -5.52 4.07
C ALA A 29 12.95 -5.50 4.13
N GLU A 30 12.31 -5.13 3.02
CA GLU A 30 10.85 -5.16 2.90
C GLU A 30 10.30 -6.59 3.02
N ASN A 31 10.92 -7.56 2.36
CA ASN A 31 10.53 -8.97 2.46
C ASN A 31 10.67 -9.50 3.90
N THR A 32 11.72 -9.07 4.62
CA THR A 32 11.90 -9.40 6.04
C THR A 32 10.77 -8.82 6.89
N ALA A 33 10.37 -7.56 6.64
CA ALA A 33 9.26 -6.93 7.36
C ALA A 33 7.92 -7.63 7.07
N VAL A 34 7.63 -7.94 5.80
CA VAL A 34 6.44 -8.70 5.38
C VAL A 34 6.39 -10.08 6.05
N THR A 35 7.52 -10.80 6.11
CA THR A 35 7.60 -12.12 6.77
C THR A 35 7.33 -12.01 8.28
N ARG A 36 7.83 -10.95 8.95
CA ARG A 36 7.54 -10.70 10.37
C ARG A 36 6.05 -10.44 10.61
N LEU A 37 5.42 -9.63 9.77
CA LEU A 37 3.98 -9.36 9.84
C LEU A 37 3.17 -10.64 9.62
N GLN A 38 3.55 -11.45 8.63
CA GLN A 38 2.91 -12.75 8.37
C GLN A 38 3.03 -13.70 9.56
N THR A 39 4.21 -13.75 10.19
CA THR A 39 4.44 -14.53 11.41
C THR A 39 3.58 -14.03 12.56
N ALA A 40 3.54 -12.72 12.79
CA ALA A 40 2.71 -12.11 13.83
C ALA A 40 1.22 -12.42 13.62
N LEU A 41 0.71 -12.37 12.38
CA LEU A 41 -0.67 -12.73 12.05
C LEU A 41 -1.02 -14.21 12.34
N ARG A 42 -0.03 -15.10 12.25
CA ARG A 42 -0.20 -16.52 12.61
C ARG A 42 -0.28 -16.75 14.12
N HIS A 43 0.37 -15.88 14.90
CA HIS A 43 0.48 -16.02 16.36
C HIS A 43 -0.40 -15.04 17.15
N SER A 44 -1.06 -14.09 16.50
CA SER A 44 -1.90 -13.09 17.17
C SER A 44 -3.21 -13.73 17.64
N GLY A 45 -3.24 -14.15 18.90
CA GLY A 45 -4.47 -14.60 19.55
C GLY A 45 -5.43 -13.46 19.94
N GLN A 46 -4.96 -12.20 20.07
CA GLN A 46 -5.73 -11.13 20.75
C GLN A 46 -5.49 -9.66 20.30
N TYR A 47 -4.61 -9.33 19.35
CA TYR A 47 -4.49 -7.95 18.82
C TYR A 47 -5.58 -7.65 17.78
N PRO A 48 -5.88 -6.37 17.42
CA PRO A 48 -6.77 -6.08 16.31
C PRO A 48 -6.13 -6.59 15.01
N ARG A 49 -6.48 -7.82 14.64
CA ARG A 49 -5.95 -8.54 13.48
C ARG A 49 -6.06 -7.71 12.20
N ALA A 50 -7.10 -6.90 12.09
CA ALA A 50 -7.39 -6.14 10.88
C ALA A 50 -6.34 -5.07 10.52
N SER A 51 -5.82 -4.30 11.49
CA SER A 51 -4.79 -3.29 11.17
C SER A 51 -3.46 -3.92 10.78
N LEU A 52 -3.05 -4.97 11.50
CA LEU A 52 -1.84 -5.73 11.18
C LEU A 52 -1.96 -6.48 9.85
N GLU A 53 -3.13 -7.07 9.59
CA GLU A 53 -3.43 -7.78 8.34
C GLU A 53 -3.43 -6.81 7.17
N ARG A 54 -3.95 -5.61 7.38
CA ARG A 54 -3.89 -4.58 6.35
C ARG A 54 -2.49 -4.10 6.08
N GLU A 55 -1.68 -3.80 7.10
CA GLU A 55 -0.28 -3.42 6.88
C GLU A 55 0.47 -4.52 6.12
N PHE A 56 0.27 -5.78 6.51
CA PHE A 56 0.82 -6.93 5.78
C PHE A 56 0.42 -6.93 4.30
N ARG A 57 -0.88 -6.79 4.00
CA ARG A 57 -1.40 -6.80 2.63
C ARG A 57 -0.84 -5.63 1.82
N LEU A 58 -0.82 -4.42 2.40
CA LEU A 58 -0.30 -3.22 1.75
C LEU A 58 1.18 -3.37 1.39
N ARG A 59 2.00 -3.77 2.37
CA ARG A 59 3.45 -3.91 2.18
C ARG A 59 3.80 -5.03 1.21
N ARG A 60 3.07 -6.15 1.25
CA ARG A 60 3.22 -7.25 0.29
C ARG A 60 2.85 -6.81 -1.12
N ALA A 61 1.75 -6.10 -1.30
CA ALA A 61 1.33 -5.59 -2.60
C ALA A 61 2.31 -4.54 -3.16
N ALA A 62 2.81 -3.65 -2.31
CA ALA A 62 3.80 -2.65 -2.69
C ALA A 62 5.14 -3.29 -3.10
N LEU A 63 5.60 -4.33 -2.38
CA LEU A 63 6.80 -5.07 -2.76
C LEU A 63 6.62 -5.76 -4.12
N ALA A 64 5.48 -6.44 -4.35
CA ALA A 64 5.21 -7.08 -5.62
C ALA A 64 5.13 -6.08 -6.79
N ASP A 65 4.48 -4.92 -6.59
CA ASP A 65 4.43 -3.85 -7.60
C ASP A 65 5.83 -3.37 -8.01
N ARG A 66 6.71 -3.18 -7.03
CA ARG A 66 8.09 -2.75 -7.26
C ARG A 66 8.91 -3.80 -8.00
N LEU A 67 8.82 -5.06 -7.60
CA LEU A 67 9.52 -6.15 -8.30
C LEU A 67 9.05 -6.27 -9.75
N ALA A 68 7.75 -6.13 -10.01
CA ALA A 68 7.21 -6.13 -11.36
C ALA A 68 7.68 -4.94 -12.22
N LEU A 69 7.86 -3.77 -11.62
CA LEU A 69 8.41 -2.59 -12.30
C LEU A 69 9.91 -2.76 -12.62
N GLU A 70 10.66 -3.43 -11.75
CA GLU A 70 12.09 -3.67 -11.92
C GLU A 70 12.38 -4.79 -12.94
N SER A 71 11.61 -5.89 -12.92
CA SER A 71 11.85 -7.03 -13.79
C SER A 71 11.29 -6.84 -15.20
N GLY A 72 10.10 -6.23 -15.31
CA GLY A 72 9.35 -6.18 -16.56
C GLY A 72 8.74 -7.52 -17.00
N GLU A 73 8.85 -8.56 -16.16
CA GLU A 73 8.37 -9.91 -16.46
C GLU A 73 6.85 -10.03 -16.24
N GLU A 74 6.18 -10.78 -17.11
CA GLU A 74 4.72 -10.95 -17.04
C GLU A 74 4.28 -11.68 -15.75
N CYS A 75 5.09 -12.62 -15.26
CA CYS A 75 4.81 -13.34 -14.02
C CYS A 75 4.80 -12.41 -12.79
N ASP A 76 5.74 -11.48 -12.70
CA ASP A 76 5.80 -10.51 -11.60
C ASP A 76 4.66 -9.49 -11.72
N ALA A 77 4.32 -9.07 -12.93
CA ALA A 77 3.15 -8.22 -13.17
C ALA A 77 1.84 -8.89 -12.73
N ALA A 78 1.68 -10.20 -12.98
CA ALA A 78 0.53 -10.97 -12.52
C ALA A 78 0.49 -11.09 -11.00
N GLU A 79 1.63 -11.31 -10.33
CA GLU A 79 1.71 -11.34 -8.87
C GLU A 79 1.41 -9.97 -8.24
N ALA A 80 1.90 -8.89 -8.83
CA ALA A 80 1.58 -7.51 -8.43
C ALA A 80 0.07 -7.22 -8.55
N ALA A 81 -0.55 -7.62 -9.66
CA ALA A 81 -1.99 -7.48 -9.84
C ALA A 81 -2.78 -8.29 -8.79
N ARG A 82 -2.41 -9.55 -8.58
CA ARG A 82 -3.06 -10.45 -7.61
C ARG A 82 -3.01 -9.89 -6.19
N THR A 83 -1.83 -9.48 -5.74
CA THR A 83 -1.62 -8.91 -4.40
C THR A 83 -2.34 -7.57 -4.23
N ALA A 84 -2.39 -6.74 -5.27
CA ALA A 84 -3.17 -5.50 -5.27
C ALA A 84 -4.67 -5.77 -5.11
N TYR A 85 -5.23 -6.74 -5.83
CA TYR A 85 -6.63 -7.12 -5.67
C TYR A 85 -6.95 -7.68 -4.29
N GLU A 86 -6.03 -8.43 -3.68
CA GLU A 86 -6.21 -8.91 -2.30
C GLU A 86 -6.26 -7.76 -1.27
N LEU A 87 -5.54 -6.66 -1.50
CA LEU A 87 -5.63 -5.46 -0.66
C LEU A 87 -6.97 -4.74 -0.91
N VAL A 88 -7.34 -4.52 -2.18
CA VAL A 88 -8.62 -3.90 -2.56
C VAL A 88 -9.80 -4.64 -1.96
N ALA A 89 -9.83 -5.97 -2.06
CA ALA A 89 -10.90 -6.79 -1.51
C ALA A 89 -11.00 -6.67 0.03
N PHE A 90 -9.86 -6.59 0.72
CA PHE A 90 -9.83 -6.37 2.16
C PHE A 90 -10.42 -5.01 2.54
N ASP A 91 -9.99 -3.95 1.85
CA ASP A 91 -10.45 -2.58 2.12
C ASP A 91 -11.89 -2.33 1.67
N LEU A 92 -12.38 -3.06 0.66
CA LEU A 92 -13.80 -3.05 0.27
C LEU A 92 -14.70 -3.66 1.34
N ALA A 93 -14.24 -4.71 2.02
CA ALA A 93 -14.98 -5.34 3.10
C ALA A 93 -15.05 -4.43 4.34
N ASP A 94 -13.99 -3.64 4.57
CA ASP A 94 -13.89 -2.74 5.71
C ASP A 94 -12.99 -1.53 5.40
N GLY A 95 -13.60 -0.43 4.98
CA GLY A 95 -12.91 0.78 4.55
C GLY A 95 -12.27 1.60 5.68
N ARG A 96 -12.34 1.15 6.94
CA ARG A 96 -11.87 1.92 8.12
C ARG A 96 -10.41 2.33 8.08
N PHE A 97 -9.61 1.64 7.29
CA PHE A 97 -8.17 1.86 7.25
C PHE A 97 -7.70 2.56 5.96
N VAL A 98 -8.58 2.78 4.98
CA VAL A 98 -8.24 3.47 3.73
C VAL A 98 -7.69 4.85 4.03
N LEU A 99 -6.51 5.16 3.48
CA LEU A 99 -5.78 6.39 3.78
C LEU A 99 -5.87 7.41 2.64
N GLY A 100 -5.89 6.93 1.40
CA GLY A 100 -5.85 7.79 0.24
C GLY A 100 -7.21 8.31 -0.21
N PRO A 101 -7.20 9.36 -1.06
CA PRO A 101 -8.40 10.10 -1.42
C PRO A 101 -9.37 9.32 -2.33
N ALA A 102 -8.87 8.37 -3.13
CA ALA A 102 -9.72 7.51 -3.94
C ALA A 102 -9.84 6.12 -3.29
N GLY A 103 -11.04 5.80 -2.83
CA GLY A 103 -11.32 4.53 -2.15
C GLY A 103 -11.17 3.29 -3.04
N PRO A 104 -11.22 2.09 -2.45
CA PRO A 104 -10.94 0.83 -3.15
C PRO A 104 -11.96 0.48 -4.24
N GLY A 105 -13.18 1.01 -4.16
CA GLY A 105 -14.23 0.84 -5.19
C GLY A 105 -14.24 1.92 -6.28
N SER A 106 -13.20 2.74 -6.37
CA SER A 106 -13.13 3.82 -7.36
C SER A 106 -12.98 3.26 -8.78
N SER A 107 -13.70 3.84 -9.74
CA SER A 107 -13.56 3.53 -11.17
C SER A 107 -12.16 3.83 -11.72
N ARG A 108 -11.33 4.58 -10.98
CA ARG A 108 -9.92 4.83 -11.32
C ARG A 108 -9.08 3.55 -11.38
N TRP A 109 -9.54 2.45 -10.77
CA TRP A 109 -8.80 1.20 -10.65
C TRP A 109 -9.31 0.08 -11.57
N GLU A 110 -10.24 0.38 -12.48
CA GLU A 110 -10.90 -0.63 -13.34
C GLU A 110 -9.92 -1.42 -14.21
N GLU A 111 -8.88 -0.76 -14.74
CA GLU A 111 -7.87 -1.41 -15.57
C GLU A 111 -6.78 -2.11 -14.74
N SER A 112 -6.55 -1.63 -13.52
CA SER A 112 -5.54 -2.18 -12.61
C SER A 112 -5.74 -1.70 -11.17
N ALA A 113 -5.60 -2.61 -10.22
CA ALA A 113 -5.55 -2.29 -8.79
C ALA A 113 -4.17 -1.78 -8.32
N ARG A 114 -3.12 -1.86 -9.15
CA ARG A 114 -1.76 -1.43 -8.78
C ARG A 114 -1.67 0.06 -8.39
N PRO A 115 -2.34 1.00 -9.07
CA PRO A 115 -2.29 2.41 -8.69
C PRO A 115 -2.97 2.70 -7.34
N TYR A 116 -3.96 1.89 -6.93
CA TYR A 116 -4.52 1.95 -5.57
C TYR A 116 -3.44 1.63 -4.52
N VAL A 117 -2.62 0.60 -4.74
CA VAL A 117 -1.51 0.24 -3.84
C VAL A 117 -0.53 1.40 -3.68
N ARG A 118 -0.19 2.08 -4.78
CA ARG A 118 0.74 3.22 -4.76
C ARG A 118 0.20 4.38 -3.90
N GLN A 119 -1.07 4.72 -4.08
CA GLN A 119 -1.74 5.73 -3.28
C GLN A 119 -1.72 5.37 -1.79
N GLU A 120 -2.13 4.14 -1.46
CA GLU A 120 -2.19 3.72 -0.06
C GLU A 120 -0.81 3.62 0.58
N TYR A 121 0.20 3.18 -0.18
CA TYR A 121 1.57 3.04 0.32
C TYR A 121 2.21 4.41 0.57
N GLU A 122 2.03 5.36 -0.35
CA GLU A 122 2.52 6.74 -0.17
C GLU A 122 1.96 7.34 1.14
N ARG A 123 0.65 7.26 1.34
CA ARG A 123 0.00 7.77 2.56
C ARG A 123 0.43 7.04 3.81
N TRP A 124 0.57 5.72 3.74
CA TRP A 124 1.07 4.93 4.86
C TRP A 124 2.50 5.32 5.23
N ALA A 125 3.37 5.54 4.24
CA ALA A 125 4.75 5.92 4.46
C ALA A 125 4.88 7.33 5.06
N GLU A 126 4.05 8.28 4.61
CA GLU A 126 3.94 9.64 5.19
C GLU A 126 3.56 9.59 6.68
N LEU A 127 2.63 8.71 7.06
CA LEU A 127 2.12 8.60 8.43
C LEU A 127 3.02 7.79 9.38
N THR A 128 3.89 6.94 8.85
CA THR A 128 4.73 6.02 9.64
C THR A 128 6.22 6.32 9.56
N ASP A 129 6.61 7.43 8.93
CA ASP A 129 7.98 7.81 8.61
C ASP A 129 8.74 6.69 7.87
N GLY A 130 8.05 5.99 6.96
CA GLY A 130 8.57 4.82 6.24
C GLY A 130 8.85 3.59 7.13
N GLY A 131 8.24 3.52 8.31
CA GLY A 131 8.51 2.47 9.31
C GLY A 131 9.71 2.77 10.23
N ARG A 132 10.18 4.02 10.31
CA ARG A 132 11.29 4.42 11.20
C ARG A 132 10.93 4.43 12.70
N ASP A 133 9.65 4.48 13.05
CA ASP A 133 9.20 4.48 14.46
C ASP A 133 9.40 3.14 15.20
N ALA A 134 9.77 2.07 14.50
CA ALA A 134 10.23 0.84 15.17
C ALA A 134 11.60 1.00 15.86
N ARG A 135 12.33 2.11 15.64
CA ARG A 135 13.68 2.33 16.21
C ARG A 135 13.75 3.33 17.36
N LEU A 136 12.72 4.17 17.57
CA LEU A 136 12.76 5.21 18.60
C LEU A 136 12.24 4.76 19.97
N LYS A 137 11.72 3.55 20.10
CA LYS A 137 11.28 2.98 21.39
C LYS A 137 12.36 2.21 22.16
N ASP A 138 13.56 2.04 21.60
CA ASP A 138 14.65 1.27 22.25
C ASP A 138 15.82 2.14 22.77
N THR A 139 15.73 3.48 22.67
CA THR A 139 16.76 4.40 23.20
C THR A 139 16.26 5.28 24.35
N GLY A 140 15.19 4.87 25.04
CA GLY A 140 14.60 5.61 26.15
C GLY A 140 14.54 4.79 27.44
N GLY A 141 15.68 4.67 28.11
CA GLY A 141 15.77 4.09 29.45
C GLY A 141 17.13 4.38 30.07
N SER A 142 17.23 5.53 30.72
CA SER A 142 18.34 5.94 31.58
C SER A 142 18.57 4.98 32.74
#